data_AF-A0AAN8FFN2-F1
#
_entry.id   AF-A0AAN8FFN2-F1
#
_cell.length_a   1.000
_cell.length_b   1.000
_cell.length_c   1.000
_cell.angle_alpha   90.00
_cell.angle_beta   90.00
_cell.angle_gamma   90.00
#
_symmetry.space_group_name_H-M   'P 1'
#
loop_
_entity.id
_entity.type
_entity.pdbx_description
1 polymer ?
#
loop_
_entity_poly.entity_id
_entity_poly.type
_entity_poly.pdbx_seq_one_letter_code
_entity_poly.pdbx_strand_id
1 'polypeptide(L)'
;MAGGEPKFVPYTLSQLQNGDVPLDRPIHIFTEGVFDMFHYGHVRQLRQAKEAFPDVIVTAGICSDELVRKYKGGPLVMTFEERLASVAECKYVDNVIDHGMFYPTVELLDELQVR
;
A
#
# COMPACT_ATOMS: atom_id res chain seq x y z
N MET A 1 27.19 -3.82 -23.08
CA MET A 1 26.64 -2.46 -22.90
C MET A 1 25.28 -2.59 -22.24
N ALA A 2 25.20 -2.35 -20.93
CA ALA A 2 24.00 -1.94 -20.20
C ALA A 2 24.41 -1.69 -18.74
N GLY A 3 25.25 -0.67 -18.53
CA GLY A 3 25.30 0.01 -17.24
C GLY A 3 24.05 0.86 -17.18
N GLY A 4 22.97 0.32 -16.61
CA GLY A 4 21.78 1.09 -16.27
C GLY A 4 21.93 1.55 -14.83
N GLU A 5 21.91 2.87 -14.61
CA GLU A 5 21.88 3.45 -13.27
C GLU A 5 20.72 2.88 -12.43
N PRO A 6 20.83 2.87 -11.09
CA PRO A 6 19.76 2.37 -10.23
C PRO A 6 18.45 3.11 -10.55
N LYS A 7 17.38 2.36 -10.86
CA LYS A 7 16.04 2.87 -11.20
C LYS A 7 15.29 3.51 -10.02
N PHE A 8 15.95 3.77 -8.90
CA PHE A 8 15.37 4.34 -7.69
C PHE A 8 16.08 5.66 -7.35
N VAL A 9 15.35 6.77 -7.45
CA VAL A 9 15.80 8.11 -7.05
C VAL A 9 14.98 8.52 -5.82
N PRO A 10 15.53 8.40 -4.60
CA PRO A 10 14.79 8.71 -3.39
C PRO A 10 14.45 10.20 -3.30
N TYR A 11 13.32 10.51 -2.69
CA TYR A 11 13.02 11.86 -2.23
C TYR A 11 13.77 12.17 -0.95
N THR A 12 14.21 13.42 -0.81
CA THR A 12 14.61 13.95 0.49
C THR A 12 13.39 14.16 1.37
N LEU A 13 13.57 14.14 2.69
CA LEU A 13 12.48 14.41 3.63
C LEU A 13 11.86 15.79 3.41
N SER A 14 12.67 16.81 3.10
CA SER A 14 12.18 18.16 2.81
C SER A 14 11.30 18.19 1.56
N GLN A 15 11.67 17.46 0.50
CA GLN A 15 10.82 17.34 -0.69
C GLN A 15 9.46 16.71 -0.35
N LEU A 16 9.45 15.63 0.43
CA LEU A 16 8.21 14.98 0.84
C LEU A 16 7.34 15.91 1.71
N GLN A 17 7.94 16.59 2.69
CA GLN A 17 7.22 17.49 3.61
C GLN A 17 6.60 18.70 2.89
N ASN A 18 7.29 19.23 1.89
CA ASN A 18 6.83 20.38 1.13
C ASN A 18 5.91 20.02 -0.05
N GLY A 19 5.85 18.74 -0.43
CA GLY A 19 5.22 18.32 -1.69
C GLY A 19 6.03 18.73 -2.93
N ASP A 20 7.33 19.03 -2.79
CA ASP A 20 8.23 19.43 -3.87
C ASP A 20 8.70 18.19 -4.68
N VAL A 21 7.73 17.46 -5.23
CA VAL A 21 7.95 16.25 -6.03
C VAL A 21 7.51 16.47 -7.49
N PRO A 22 8.15 15.81 -8.48
CA PRO A 22 7.69 15.82 -9.86
C PRO A 22 6.24 15.33 -10.00
N LEU A 23 5.45 15.99 -10.85
CA LEU A 23 4.04 15.62 -11.10
C LEU A 23 3.87 14.23 -11.70
N ASP A 24 4.87 13.77 -12.46
CA ASP A 24 4.93 12.44 -13.07
C ASP A 24 5.42 11.35 -12.09
N ARG A 25 5.76 11.73 -10.86
CA ARG A 25 6.17 10.83 -9.78
C ARG A 25 5.59 11.31 -8.45
N PRO A 26 4.27 11.25 -8.25
CA PRO A 26 3.66 11.66 -6.98
C PRO A 26 4.16 10.80 -5.81
N ILE A 27 3.98 11.29 -4.59
CA ILE A 27 4.29 10.53 -3.37
C ILE A 27 3.30 9.36 -3.32
N HIS A 28 3.80 8.14 -3.49
CA HIS A 28 2.96 6.95 -3.53
C HIS A 28 3.36 6.01 -2.39
N ILE A 29 2.45 5.82 -1.44
CA ILE A 29 2.62 4.90 -0.31
C ILE A 29 1.87 3.60 -0.59
N PHE A 30 2.61 2.49 -0.56
CA PHE A 30 2.04 1.16 -0.50
C PHE A 30 1.92 0.70 0.95
N THR A 31 0.78 0.12 1.30
CA THR A 31 0.57 -0.57 2.57
C THR A 31 -0.09 -1.90 2.29
N GLU A 32 0.22 -2.93 3.08
CA GLU A 32 -0.44 -4.22 2.96
C GLU A 32 -1.02 -4.67 4.30
N GLY A 33 -1.99 -5.57 4.24
CA GLY A 33 -2.56 -6.15 5.43
C GLY A 33 -3.60 -7.22 5.16
N VAL A 34 -3.95 -7.90 6.25
CA VAL A 34 -5.09 -8.81 6.25
C VAL A 34 -6.38 -8.02 6.16
N PHE A 35 -6.52 -6.95 6.98
CA PHE A 35 -7.73 -6.12 7.07
C PHE A 35 -9.02 -6.88 7.41
N ASP A 36 -8.90 -8.04 8.08
CA ASP A 36 -10.05 -8.76 8.64
C ASP A 36 -10.69 -7.96 9.78
N MET A 37 -12.01 -8.05 9.90
CA MET A 37 -12.85 -7.20 10.77
C MET A 37 -12.44 -5.72 10.66
N PHE A 38 -12.52 -5.14 9.47
CA PHE A 38 -12.02 -3.80 9.20
C PHE A 38 -12.56 -2.75 10.20
N HIS A 39 -11.67 -2.20 11.03
CA HIS A 39 -12.03 -1.43 12.21
C HIS A 39 -11.22 -0.13 12.35
N TYR A 40 -11.54 0.68 13.36
CA TYR A 40 -10.90 1.97 13.64
C TYR A 40 -9.36 1.94 13.60
N GLY A 41 -8.74 0.88 14.12
CA GLY A 41 -7.28 0.71 14.05
C GLY A 41 -6.73 0.77 12.62
N HIS A 42 -7.32 0.02 11.68
CA HIS A 42 -6.93 0.02 10.27
C HIS A 42 -7.19 1.38 9.63
N VAL A 43 -8.37 1.96 9.89
CA VAL A 43 -8.71 3.30 9.38
C VAL A 43 -7.69 4.34 9.84
N ARG A 44 -7.22 4.27 11.09
CA ARG A 44 -6.24 5.22 11.64
C ARG A 44 -4.84 5.00 11.06
N GLN A 45 -4.46 3.77 10.75
CA GLN A 45 -3.23 3.45 10.05
C GLN A 45 -3.25 4.04 8.64
N LEU A 46 -4.31 3.78 7.88
CA LEU A 46 -4.50 4.27 6.51
C LEU A 46 -4.56 5.80 6.47
N ARG A 47 -5.22 6.43 7.46
CA ARG A 47 -5.21 7.89 7.62
C ARG A 47 -3.79 8.43 7.80
N GLN A 48 -2.99 7.81 8.67
CA GLN A 48 -1.62 8.25 8.90
C GLN A 48 -0.77 8.13 7.64
N ALA A 49 -1.00 7.12 6.80
CA ALA A 49 -0.35 7.02 5.49
C ALA A 49 -0.79 8.16 4.56
N LYS A 50 -2.10 8.38 4.41
CA LYS A 50 -2.66 9.42 3.53
C LYS A 50 -2.26 10.84 3.93
N GLU A 51 -2.14 11.09 5.24
CA GLU A 51 -1.80 12.39 5.81
C GLU A 51 -0.30 12.55 6.10
N ALA A 52 0.54 11.57 5.71
CA ALA A 52 1.99 11.61 5.99
C ALA A 52 2.68 12.81 5.31
N PHE A 53 2.22 13.15 4.11
CA PHE A 53 2.76 14.22 3.26
C PHE A 53 1.62 14.85 2.43
N PRO A 54 1.86 15.99 1.76
CA PRO A 54 0.90 16.56 0.81
C PRO A 54 0.67 15.61 -0.38
N ASP A 55 -0.58 15.55 -0.88
CA ASP A 55 -0.97 14.88 -2.14
C ASP A 55 -0.50 13.41 -2.28
N VAL A 56 -0.51 12.66 -1.17
CA VAL A 56 -0.16 11.22 -1.16
C VAL A 56 -1.20 10.39 -1.89
N ILE A 57 -0.74 9.45 -2.72
CA ILE A 57 -1.54 8.31 -3.21
C ILE A 57 -1.29 7.11 -2.27
N VAL A 58 -2.36 6.47 -1.80
CA VAL A 58 -2.31 5.27 -0.96
C VAL A 58 -2.87 4.08 -1.72
N THR A 59 -2.02 3.07 -1.94
CA THR A 59 -2.43 1.76 -2.46
C THR A 59 -2.38 0.74 -1.33
N ALA A 60 -3.51 0.08 -1.07
CA ALA A 60 -3.63 -0.97 -0.06
C ALA A 60 -3.65 -2.36 -0.71
N GLY A 61 -2.68 -3.21 -0.38
CA GLY A 61 -2.64 -4.62 -0.75
C GLY A 61 -3.39 -5.51 0.25
N ILE A 62 -4.33 -6.31 -0.25
CA ILE A 62 -5.08 -7.27 0.58
C ILE A 62 -4.45 -8.64 0.47
N CYS A 63 -4.05 -9.23 1.60
CA CYS A 63 -3.49 -10.58 1.60
C CYS A 63 -4.57 -11.63 1.27
N SER A 64 -4.21 -12.63 0.47
CA SER A 64 -5.09 -13.75 0.15
C SER A 64 -5.37 -14.63 1.38
N ASP A 65 -6.55 -15.23 1.40
CA ASP A 65 -6.99 -16.14 2.46
C ASP A 65 -6.01 -17.30 2.71
N GLU A 66 -5.45 -17.86 1.64
CA GLU A 66 -4.49 -18.96 1.69
C GLU A 66 -3.22 -18.56 2.45
N LEU A 67 -2.66 -17.39 2.12
CA LEU A 67 -1.44 -16.90 2.74
C LEU A 67 -1.66 -16.54 4.20
N VAL A 68 -2.79 -15.91 4.53
CA VAL A 68 -3.12 -15.59 5.92
C VAL A 68 -3.23 -16.86 6.75
N ARG A 69 -3.92 -17.90 6.24
CA ARG A 69 -4.01 -19.19 6.94
C ARG A 69 -2.64 -19.85 7.08
N LYS A 70 -1.80 -19.82 6.04
CA LYS A 70 -0.45 -20.41 6.04
C LYS A 70 0.50 -19.76 7.04
N TYR A 71 0.53 -18.43 7.09
CA TYR A 71 1.55 -17.69 7.85
C TYR A 71 1.05 -17.14 9.20
N LYS A 72 -0.25 -16.86 9.34
CA LYS A 72 -0.84 -16.29 10.57
C LYS A 72 -1.66 -17.31 11.37
N GLY A 73 -2.10 -18.41 10.75
CA GLY A 73 -2.71 -19.56 11.42
C GLY A 73 -4.12 -19.34 12.01
N GLY A 74 -4.67 -18.13 11.95
CA GLY A 74 -5.99 -17.80 12.50
C GLY A 74 -7.12 -17.93 11.47
N PRO A 75 -8.36 -18.21 11.91
CA PRO A 75 -9.52 -18.11 11.04
C PRO A 75 -9.75 -16.64 10.65
N LEU A 76 -10.17 -16.43 9.40
CA LEU A 76 -10.67 -15.15 8.93
C LEU A 76 -12.17 -15.09 9.20
N VAL A 77 -12.64 -13.96 9.73
CA VAL A 77 -14.09 -13.71 9.91
C VAL A 77 -14.71 -13.27 8.59
N MET A 78 -14.03 -12.37 7.88
CA MET A 78 -14.43 -11.85 6.59
C MET A 78 -13.78 -12.64 5.45
N THR A 79 -14.55 -12.85 4.39
CA THR A 79 -14.05 -13.33 3.09
C THR A 79 -13.05 -12.34 2.47
N PHE A 80 -12.27 -12.80 1.50
CA PHE A 80 -11.35 -11.94 0.76
C PHE A 80 -12.07 -10.74 0.13
N GLU A 81 -13.23 -10.98 -0.47
CA GLU A 81 -14.06 -9.98 -1.14
C GLU A 81 -14.62 -8.95 -0.16
N GLU A 82 -15.07 -9.38 1.02
CA GLU A 82 -15.54 -8.47 2.07
C GLU A 82 -14.41 -7.57 2.58
N ARG A 83 -13.18 -8.10 2.72
CA ARG A 83 -12.01 -7.33 3.14
C ARG A 83 -11.63 -6.32 2.07
N LEU A 84 -11.60 -6.74 0.81
CA LEU A 84 -11.32 -5.86 -0.34
C LEU A 84 -12.33 -4.72 -0.42
N ALA A 85 -13.63 -5.03 -0.36
CA ALA A 85 -14.68 -4.02 -0.41
C ALA A 85 -14.60 -3.05 0.79
N SER A 86 -14.34 -3.57 1.99
CA SER A 86 -14.25 -2.73 3.20
C SER A 86 -13.10 -1.73 3.15
N VAL A 87 -11.95 -2.15 2.60
CA VAL A 87 -10.79 -1.25 2.44
C VAL A 87 -11.00 -0.29 1.28
N ALA A 88 -11.64 -0.72 0.19
CA ALA A 88 -11.92 0.13 -0.97
C ALA A 88 -12.84 1.31 -0.64
N GLU A 89 -13.77 1.13 0.31
CA GLU A 89 -14.65 2.19 0.81
C GLU A 89 -13.97 3.09 1.87
N CYS A 90 -12.72 2.82 2.24
CA CYS A 90 -11.99 3.68 3.15
C CYS A 90 -11.55 4.97 2.45
N LYS A 91 -12.06 6.11 2.89
CA LYS A 91 -11.73 7.44 2.33
C LYS A 91 -10.24 7.82 2.29
N TYR A 92 -9.37 7.07 2.96
CA TYR A 92 -7.93 7.30 3.01
C TYR A 92 -7.14 6.40 2.06
N VAL A 93 -7.83 5.58 1.27
CA VAL A 93 -7.24 4.67 0.29
C VAL A 93 -7.66 5.12 -1.09
N ASP A 94 -6.71 5.20 -2.01
CA ASP A 94 -6.95 5.57 -3.40
C ASP A 94 -7.11 4.33 -4.28
N ASN A 95 -6.30 3.29 -4.03
CA ASN A 95 -6.38 2.03 -4.75
C ASN A 95 -6.35 0.83 -3.80
N VAL A 96 -7.04 -0.24 -4.18
CA VAL A 96 -6.94 -1.55 -3.51
C VAL A 96 -6.54 -2.58 -4.54
N ILE A 97 -5.58 -3.43 -4.18
CA ILE A 97 -5.14 -4.54 -5.04
C ILE A 97 -5.26 -5.88 -4.31
N ASP A 98 -5.54 -6.92 -5.09
CA ASP A 98 -5.18 -8.27 -4.67
C ASP A 98 -3.66 -8.38 -4.69
N HIS A 99 -3.07 -8.43 -3.50
CA HIS A 99 -1.63 -8.51 -3.36
C HIS A 99 -1.13 -9.93 -3.66
N GLY A 100 -1.95 -10.96 -3.40
CA GLY A 100 -1.61 -12.36 -3.66
C GLY A 100 -0.30 -12.86 -3.01
N MET A 101 0.36 -12.06 -2.15
CA MET A 101 1.68 -12.30 -1.57
C MET A 101 1.70 -11.97 -0.07
N PHE A 102 2.68 -12.53 0.65
CA PHE A 102 2.89 -12.28 2.08
C PHE A 102 3.93 -11.18 2.35
N TYR A 103 4.67 -10.77 1.32
CA TYR A 103 5.65 -9.70 1.37
C TYR A 103 5.65 -8.99 0.00
N PRO A 104 5.85 -7.66 -0.03
CA PRO A 104 6.01 -6.95 -1.29
C PRO A 104 7.32 -7.31 -1.97
N THR A 105 7.26 -7.59 -3.26
CA THR A 105 8.45 -7.75 -4.11
C THR A 105 8.86 -6.40 -4.69
N VAL A 106 10.14 -6.24 -5.04
CA VAL A 106 10.62 -5.01 -5.68
C VAL A 106 9.92 -4.81 -7.02
N GLU A 107 9.68 -5.91 -7.74
CA GLU A 107 8.99 -5.93 -9.03
C GLU A 107 7.57 -5.37 -8.91
N LEU A 108 6.81 -5.79 -7.90
CA LEU A 108 5.47 -5.26 -7.64
C LEU A 108 5.51 -3.76 -7.32
N LEU A 109 6.45 -3.33 -6.47
CA LEU A 109 6.56 -1.92 -6.10
C LEU A 109 6.95 -1.05 -7.31
N ASP A 110 7.78 -1.56 -8.21
CA ASP A 110 8.12 -0.91 -9.47
C ASP A 110 6.92 -0.85 -10.44
N GLU A 111 6.14 -1.93 -10.56
CA GLU A 111 4.90 -1.98 -11.37
C GLU A 111 3.85 -0.99 -10.88
N LEU A 112 3.67 -0.88 -9.56
CA LEU A 112 2.78 0.09 -8.93
C LEU A 112 3.36 1.51 -8.91
N GLN A 113 4.61 1.70 -9.31
CA GLN A 113 5.33 2.97 -9.25
C GLN A 113 5.30 3.59 -7.84
N VAL A 114 5.47 2.76 -6.81
CA VAL A 114 5.54 3.17 -5.40
C VAL A 114 6.94 3.73 -5.14
N ARG A 115 7.08 5.05 -4.98
CA ARG A 115 8.38 5.75 -4.94
C ARG A 115 8.37 7.00 -4.06
#